data_AF-A0A4S2N821-F1
#
_entry.id   AF-A0A4S2N821-F1
#
_cell.length_a   1.000
_cell.length_b   1.000
_cell.length_c   1.000
_cell.angle_alpha   90.00
_cell.angle_beta   90.00
_cell.angle_gamma   90.00
#
_symmetry.space_group_name_H-M   'P 1'
#
loop_
_entity.id
_entity.type
_entity.pdbx_description
1 polymer ?
#
loop_
_entity_poly.entity_id
_entity_poly.type
_entity_poly.pdbx_seq_one_letter_code
_entity_poly.pdbx_strand_id
1 'polypeptide(L)'
;MPQADRTSPPPAVDLPSEVAAEIAGYLRSSLFAPLATNVSRLRAECGASMENQKDILQDAQSQISNIIEPIAEELIPIAEELEDVYAQIDLLEALLARTGANIKQMTTKVERTEAAVRRETRALDDGKPLQMWKEYEPTTNMFKASDYVENGRLKGRKHLQSGSPTPCV
;
A
#
# COMPACT_ATOMS: atom_id res chain seq x y z
N MET A 1 -37.39 -69.69 21.83
CA MET A 1 -36.49 -68.52 22.02
C MET A 1 -35.43 -68.94 23.05
N PRO A 2 -34.20 -69.26 22.62
CA PRO A 2 -33.16 -69.79 23.51
C PRO A 2 -32.46 -68.65 24.28
N GLN A 3 -32.15 -68.90 25.55
CA GLN A 3 -31.33 -68.03 26.40
C GLN A 3 -29.89 -68.01 25.87
N ALA A 4 -29.37 -66.82 25.61
CA ALA A 4 -27.95 -66.61 25.32
C ALA A 4 -27.17 -66.62 26.64
N ASP A 5 -26.58 -67.77 26.93
CA ASP A 5 -25.55 -67.95 27.96
C ASP A 5 -24.28 -67.25 27.47
N ARG A 6 -24.07 -66.00 27.90
CA ARG A 6 -22.87 -65.22 27.56
C ARG A 6 -21.81 -65.44 28.63
N THR A 7 -20.99 -66.44 28.34
CA THR A 7 -19.52 -66.41 28.40
C THR A 7 -18.91 -65.85 29.68
N SER A 8 -18.43 -66.79 30.49
CA SER A 8 -17.46 -66.59 31.56
C SER A 8 -16.30 -65.68 31.13
N PRO A 9 -15.71 -64.90 32.05
CA PRO A 9 -14.47 -64.19 31.77
C PRO A 9 -13.39 -65.17 31.27
N PRO A 10 -12.48 -64.74 30.37
CA PRO A 10 -11.38 -65.59 29.93
C PRO A 10 -10.63 -66.12 31.16
N PRO A 11 -10.13 -67.38 31.14
CA PRO A 11 -9.35 -67.89 32.26
C PRO A 11 -8.20 -66.92 32.52
N ALA A 12 -8.12 -66.42 33.75
CA ALA A 12 -7.00 -65.60 34.16
C ALA A 12 -5.74 -66.42 33.86
N VAL A 13 -4.91 -65.92 32.94
CA VAL A 13 -3.59 -66.50 32.71
C VAL A 13 -2.81 -66.15 33.96
N ASP A 14 -2.81 -67.07 34.93
CA ASP A 14 -2.07 -66.93 36.17
C ASP A 14 -0.59 -66.94 35.80
N LEU A 15 -0.01 -65.74 35.75
CA LEU A 15 1.43 -65.60 35.64
C LEU A 15 2.07 -66.32 36.84
N PRO A 16 3.12 -67.13 36.62
CA PRO A 16 3.89 -67.70 37.72
C PRO A 16 4.33 -66.58 38.66
N SER A 17 4.17 -66.80 39.97
CA SER A 17 4.38 -65.77 41.00
C SER A 17 5.79 -65.16 40.97
N GLU A 18 6.80 -65.95 40.59
CA GLU A 18 8.17 -65.49 40.42
C GLU A 18 8.33 -64.51 39.25
N VAL A 19 7.68 -64.79 38.10
CA VAL A 19 7.69 -63.88 36.94
C VAL A 19 6.93 -62.59 37.27
N ALA A 20 5.81 -62.70 37.97
CA ALA A 20 5.07 -61.52 38.44
C ALA A 20 5.88 -60.68 39.44
N ALA A 21 6.63 -61.33 40.34
CA ALA A 21 7.49 -60.65 41.31
C ALA A 21 8.69 -59.96 40.64
N GLU A 22 9.29 -60.59 39.63
CA GLU A 22 10.42 -60.02 38.88
C GLU A 22 9.97 -58.83 38.03
N ILE A 23 8.83 -58.93 37.33
CA ILE A 23 8.22 -57.81 36.60
C ILE A 23 7.87 -56.67 37.57
N ALA A 24 7.25 -56.97 38.70
CA ALA A 24 6.94 -55.96 39.72
C ALA A 24 8.21 -55.33 40.32
N GLY A 25 9.30 -56.10 40.44
CA GLY A 25 10.62 -55.62 40.86
C GLY A 25 11.24 -54.70 39.82
N TYR A 26 11.18 -55.06 38.53
CA TYR A 26 11.63 -54.24 37.40
C TYR A 26 10.87 -52.91 37.30
N LEU A 27 9.54 -52.94 37.46
CA LEU A 27 8.71 -51.74 37.46
C LEU A 27 9.01 -50.80 38.63
N ARG A 28 9.42 -51.36 39.78
CA ARG A 28 9.88 -50.62 40.97
C ARG A 28 11.37 -50.31 40.96
N SER A 29 12.11 -50.79 39.95
CA SER A 29 13.56 -50.61 39.88
C SER A 29 13.91 -49.12 39.73
N SER A 30 15.13 -48.80 40.17
CA SER A 30 15.71 -47.46 40.08
C SER A 30 15.89 -46.95 38.65
N LEU A 31 15.66 -47.77 37.62
CA LEU A 31 15.71 -47.37 36.22
C LEU A 31 14.32 -47.04 35.67
N PHE A 32 13.32 -47.88 35.96
CA PHE A 32 12.01 -47.75 35.34
C PHE A 32 11.13 -46.69 36.02
N ALA A 33 11.13 -46.64 37.36
CA ALA A 33 10.30 -45.67 38.09
C ALA A 33 10.72 -44.21 37.82
N PRO A 34 12.02 -43.85 37.79
CA PRO A 34 12.44 -42.51 37.42
C PRO A 34 12.18 -42.17 35.95
N LEU A 35 12.34 -43.14 35.04
CA LEU A 35 12.01 -42.96 33.63
C LEU A 35 10.52 -42.65 33.44
N ALA A 36 9.63 -43.44 34.04
CA ALA A 36 8.19 -43.23 33.94
C ALA A 36 7.77 -41.87 34.52
N THR A 37 8.40 -41.46 35.62
CA THR A 37 8.20 -40.14 36.23
C THR A 37 8.67 -39.01 35.31
N ASN A 38 9.88 -39.14 34.74
CA ASN A 38 10.45 -38.13 33.85
C ASN A 38 9.67 -38.00 32.54
N VAL A 39 9.21 -39.10 31.96
CA VAL A 39 8.37 -39.09 30.74
C VAL A 39 7.02 -38.44 31.05
N SER A 40 6.41 -38.76 32.19
CA SER A 40 5.15 -38.15 32.62
C SER A 40 5.31 -36.64 32.84
N ARG A 41 6.41 -36.23 33.47
CA ARG A 41 6.76 -34.82 33.67
C ARG A 41 6.98 -34.10 32.35
N LEU A 42 7.81 -34.65 31.45
CA LEU A 42 8.08 -34.06 30.14
C LEU A 42 6.81 -33.91 29.33
N ARG A 43 5.90 -34.90 29.39
CA ARG A 43 4.60 -34.83 28.72
C ARG A 43 3.74 -33.71 29.29
N ALA A 44 3.70 -33.55 30.62
CA ALA A 44 2.94 -32.48 31.27
C ALA A 44 3.52 -31.09 30.93
N GLU A 45 4.85 -30.95 30.97
CA GLU A 45 5.56 -29.70 30.61
C GLU A 45 5.34 -29.35 29.12
N CYS A 46 5.44 -30.35 28.23
CA CYS A 46 5.16 -30.15 26.81
C CYS A 46 3.70 -29.77 26.56
N GLY A 47 2.74 -30.44 27.24
CA GLY A 47 1.33 -30.10 27.16
C GLY A 47 1.05 -28.67 27.62
N ALA A 48 1.60 -28.26 28.76
CA ALA A 48 1.47 -26.90 29.26
C ALA A 48 2.13 -25.87 28.33
N SER A 49 3.30 -26.18 27.76
CA SER A 49 3.96 -25.31 26.80
C SER A 49 3.15 -25.14 25.51
N MET A 50 2.53 -26.21 25.00
CA MET A 50 1.71 -26.14 23.80
C MET A 50 0.41 -25.37 24.04
N GLU A 51 -0.22 -25.54 25.20
CA GLU A 51 -1.43 -24.77 25.53
C GLU A 51 -1.12 -23.28 25.64
N ASN A 52 -0.03 -22.91 26.32
CA ASN A 52 0.41 -21.52 26.37
C ASN A 52 0.69 -20.93 24.97
N GLN A 53 1.34 -21.70 24.08
CA GLN A 53 1.58 -21.24 22.71
C GLN A 53 0.28 -21.08 21.91
N LYS A 54 -0.66 -22.01 22.09
CA LYS A 54 -1.98 -21.92 21.47
C LYS A 54 -2.73 -20.69 21.94
N ASP A 55 -2.71 -20.39 23.24
CA ASP A 55 -3.37 -19.20 23.80
C ASP A 55 -2.80 -17.90 23.22
N ILE A 56 -1.46 -17.81 23.11
CA ILE A 56 -0.79 -16.66 22.48
C ILE A 56 -1.20 -16.51 21.02
N LEU A 57 -1.24 -17.61 20.26
CA LEU A 57 -1.64 -17.59 18.86
C LEU A 57 -3.11 -17.22 18.68
N GLN A 58 -3.99 -17.69 19.57
CA GLN A 58 -5.40 -17.33 19.56
C GLN A 58 -5.62 -15.85 19.89
N ASP A 59 -4.87 -15.30 20.84
CA ASP A 59 -4.92 -13.87 21.15
C ASP A 59 -4.41 -13.02 19.98
N ALA A 60 -3.28 -13.41 19.37
CA ALA A 60 -2.76 -12.72 18.19
C ALA A 60 -3.74 -12.79 17.00
N GLN A 61 -4.33 -13.96 16.74
CA GLN A 61 -5.35 -14.12 15.71
C GLN A 61 -6.58 -13.25 15.99
N SER A 62 -7.02 -13.17 17.24
CA SER A 62 -8.08 -12.29 17.70
C SER A 62 -7.75 -10.83 17.42
N GLN A 63 -6.55 -10.37 17.77
CA GLN A 63 -6.14 -8.98 17.51
C GLN A 63 -6.07 -8.66 16.02
N ILE A 64 -5.54 -9.59 15.21
CA ILE A 64 -5.48 -9.42 13.76
C ILE A 64 -6.89 -9.27 13.19
N SER A 65 -7.80 -10.20 13.52
CA SER A 65 -9.13 -10.23 12.91
C SER A 65 -10.05 -9.12 13.42
N ASN A 66 -9.97 -8.77 14.70
CA ASN A 66 -10.91 -7.81 15.30
C ASN A 66 -10.42 -6.36 15.25
N ILE A 67 -9.12 -6.12 15.10
CA ILE A 67 -8.53 -4.78 15.17
C ILE A 67 -7.81 -4.45 13.87
N ILE A 68 -6.87 -5.28 13.45
CA ILE A 68 -5.97 -4.93 12.34
C ILE A 68 -6.72 -4.98 11.00
N GLU A 69 -7.48 -6.04 10.74
CA GLU A 69 -8.23 -6.21 9.48
C GLU A 69 -9.24 -5.07 9.25
N PRO A 70 -10.12 -4.71 10.20
CA PRO A 70 -11.07 -3.61 10.01
C PRO A 70 -10.37 -2.25 9.81
N ILE A 71 -9.32 -1.97 10.58
CA ILE A 71 -8.56 -0.71 10.43
C ILE A 71 -7.86 -0.69 9.07
N ALA A 72 -7.31 -1.80 8.61
CA ALA A 72 -6.70 -1.88 7.29
C ALA A 72 -7.74 -1.63 6.17
N GLU A 73 -8.94 -2.20 6.28
CA GLU A 73 -10.04 -1.95 5.35
C GLU A 73 -10.43 -0.46 5.29
N GLU A 74 -10.40 0.25 6.42
CA GLU A 74 -10.64 1.70 6.47
C GLU A 74 -9.47 2.52 5.92
N LEU A 75 -8.22 2.07 6.12
CA LEU A 75 -7.02 2.81 5.70
C LEU A 75 -6.70 2.66 4.20
N ILE A 76 -7.06 1.55 3.57
CA ILE A 76 -6.83 1.32 2.14
C ILE A 76 -7.43 2.42 1.25
N PRO A 77 -8.73 2.77 1.35
CA PRO A 77 -9.31 3.80 0.49
C PRO A 77 -8.69 5.18 0.74
N ILE A 78 -8.30 5.48 2.00
CA ILE A 78 -7.60 6.72 2.34
C ILE A 78 -6.25 6.79 1.64
N ALA A 79 -5.51 5.67 1.60
CA ALA A 79 -4.23 5.60 0.90
C ALA A 79 -4.40 5.77 -0.61
N GLU A 80 -5.44 5.18 -1.21
CA GLU A 80 -5.76 5.34 -2.64
C GLU A 80 -6.16 6.79 -2.98
N GLU A 81 -6.97 7.44 -2.13
CA GLU A 81 -7.31 8.85 -2.29
C GLU A 81 -6.07 9.75 -2.18
N LEU A 82 -5.17 9.43 -1.24
CA LEU A 82 -3.94 10.18 -1.05
C LEU A 82 -3.00 10.07 -2.25
N GLU A 83 -2.89 8.88 -2.85
CA GLU A 83 -2.14 8.68 -4.10
C GLU A 83 -2.68 9.57 -5.24
N ASP A 84 -4.00 9.63 -5.40
CA ASP A 84 -4.63 10.49 -6.41
C ASP A 84 -4.43 11.98 -6.13
N VAL A 85 -4.49 12.41 -4.86
CA VAL A 85 -4.18 13.79 -4.46
C VAL A 85 -2.74 14.16 -4.82
N TYR A 86 -1.77 13.29 -4.53
CA TYR A 86 -0.37 13.53 -4.91
C TYR A 86 -0.20 13.59 -6.43
N ALA A 87 -0.86 12.74 -7.20
CA ALA A 87 -0.84 12.81 -8.66
C ALA A 87 -1.43 14.13 -9.19
N GLN A 88 -2.47 14.67 -8.54
CA GLN A 88 -3.03 15.98 -8.88
C GLN A 88 -2.07 17.13 -8.53
N ILE A 89 -1.36 17.04 -7.40
CA ILE A 89 -0.34 18.03 -7.00
C ILE A 89 0.77 18.09 -8.05
N ASP A 90 1.34 16.95 -8.44
CA ASP A 90 2.40 16.89 -9.45
C ASP A 90 1.95 17.54 -10.78
N LEU A 91 0.69 17.35 -11.15
CA LEU A 91 0.13 17.94 -12.36
C LEU A 91 -0.10 19.46 -12.23
N LEU A 92 -0.52 19.95 -11.05
CA LEU A 92 -0.57 21.39 -10.76
C LEU A 92 0.81 22.02 -10.85
N GLU A 93 1.84 21.38 -10.28
CA GLU A 93 3.21 21.89 -10.34
C GLU A 93 3.71 22.02 -11.78
N ALA A 94 3.45 21.00 -12.61
CA ALA A 94 3.78 21.04 -14.03
C ALA A 94 3.07 22.17 -14.77
N LEU A 95 1.78 22.38 -14.50
CA LEU A 95 0.99 23.47 -15.08
C LEU A 95 1.47 24.85 -14.61
N LEU A 96 1.84 24.98 -13.33
CA LEU A 96 2.39 26.19 -12.76
C LEU A 96 3.72 26.55 -13.42
N ALA A 97 4.62 25.57 -13.60
CA ALA A 97 5.89 25.76 -14.29
C ALA A 97 5.68 26.23 -15.74
N ARG A 98 4.74 25.61 -16.47
CA ARG A 98 4.39 26.01 -17.84
C ARG A 98 3.81 27.43 -17.89
N THR A 99 2.93 27.76 -16.95
CA THR A 99 2.33 29.10 -16.85
C THR A 99 3.39 30.15 -16.54
N GLY A 100 4.33 29.86 -15.64
CA GLY A 100 5.47 30.72 -15.35
C GLY A 100 6.35 30.96 -16.58
N ALA A 101 6.59 29.94 -17.41
CA ALA A 101 7.30 30.09 -18.68
C ALA A 101 6.53 30.97 -19.68
N ASN A 102 5.22 30.78 -19.81
CA ASN A 102 4.37 31.59 -20.68
C ASN A 102 4.36 33.07 -20.25
N ILE A 103 4.25 33.35 -18.94
CA ILE A 103 4.31 34.71 -18.41
C ILE A 103 5.64 35.36 -18.78
N LYS A 104 6.78 34.67 -18.58
CA LYS A 104 8.09 35.19 -18.98
C LYS A 104 8.15 35.54 -20.47
N GLN A 105 7.64 34.67 -21.33
CA GLN A 105 7.57 34.93 -22.76
C GLN A 105 6.71 36.15 -23.10
N MET A 106 5.54 36.28 -22.45
CA MET A 106 4.66 37.44 -22.62
C MET A 106 5.32 38.73 -22.14
N THR A 107 5.99 38.72 -20.98
CA THR A 107 6.74 39.87 -20.46
C THR A 107 7.79 40.33 -21.46
N THR A 108 8.59 39.42 -22.02
CA THR A 108 9.59 39.78 -23.04
C THR A 108 8.95 40.34 -24.31
N LYS A 109 7.78 39.85 -24.72
CA LYS A 109 7.03 40.42 -25.85
C LYS A 109 6.58 41.85 -25.53
N VAL A 110 6.03 42.07 -24.33
CA VAL A 110 5.60 43.40 -23.88
C VAL A 110 6.77 44.38 -23.85
N GLU A 111 7.92 43.98 -23.28
CA GLU A 111 9.15 44.79 -23.25
C GLU A 111 9.62 45.15 -24.67
N ARG A 112 9.57 44.20 -25.62
CA ARG A 112 9.91 44.46 -27.02
C ARG A 112 8.94 45.44 -27.67
N THR A 113 7.63 45.27 -27.44
CA THR A 113 6.63 46.19 -27.98
C THR A 113 6.77 47.59 -27.38
N GLU A 114 7.04 47.70 -26.08
CA GLU A 114 7.28 48.98 -25.42
C GLU A 114 8.54 49.67 -25.98
N ALA A 115 9.62 48.91 -26.17
CA ALA A 115 10.84 49.43 -26.78
C ALA A 115 10.62 49.87 -28.23
N ALA A 116 9.80 49.15 -29.01
CA ALA A 116 9.43 49.53 -30.37
C ALA A 116 8.62 50.85 -30.37
N VAL A 117 7.59 50.95 -29.53
CA VAL A 117 6.78 52.17 -29.37
C VAL A 117 7.66 53.36 -28.99
N ARG A 118 8.56 53.20 -28.00
CA ARG A 118 9.51 54.27 -27.62
C ARG A 118 10.41 54.72 -28.77
N ARG A 119 10.82 53.81 -29.66
CA ARG A 119 11.61 54.17 -30.86
C ARG A 119 10.76 54.92 -31.87
N GLU A 120 9.51 54.50 -32.09
CA GLU A 120 8.57 55.19 -32.98
C GLU A 120 8.22 56.59 -32.47
N THR A 121 8.02 56.77 -31.17
CA THR A 121 7.82 58.10 -30.56
C THR A 121 9.00 59.02 -30.86
N ARG A 122 10.25 58.55 -30.68
CA ARG A 122 11.45 59.34 -31.04
C ARG A 122 11.55 59.61 -32.54
N ALA A 123 11.18 58.65 -33.38
CA ALA A 123 11.20 58.84 -34.83
C ALA A 123 10.20 59.91 -35.28
N LEU A 124 9.02 59.96 -34.64
CA LEU A 124 8.04 61.04 -34.83
C LEU A 124 8.59 62.40 -34.41
N ASP A 125 9.22 62.48 -33.23
CA ASP A 125 9.84 63.72 -32.74
C ASP A 125 10.94 64.23 -33.70
N ASP A 126 11.70 63.30 -34.30
CA ASP A 126 12.76 63.60 -35.27
C ASP A 126 12.25 63.85 -36.71
N GLY A 127 10.94 63.76 -36.97
CA GLY A 127 10.35 63.89 -38.31
C GLY A 127 10.71 62.75 -39.28
N LYS A 128 11.14 61.59 -38.76
CA LYS A 128 11.50 60.40 -39.55
C LYS A 128 10.27 59.56 -39.88
N PRO A 129 10.21 58.91 -41.05
CA PRO A 129 9.08 58.07 -41.43
C PRO A 129 8.95 56.85 -40.50
N LEU A 130 7.73 56.62 -40.02
CA LEU A 130 7.38 55.47 -39.18
C LEU A 130 7.48 54.16 -39.97
N GLN A 131 8.08 53.13 -39.36
CA GLN A 131 7.93 51.76 -39.86
C GLN A 131 6.58 51.24 -39.38
N MET A 132 5.57 51.26 -40.26
CA MET A 132 4.24 50.80 -39.89
C MET A 132 4.26 49.35 -39.38
N TRP A 133 3.54 49.15 -38.27
CA TRP A 133 3.26 47.92 -37.54
C TRP A 133 3.23 46.68 -38.46
N LYS A 134 4.26 45.83 -38.38
CA LYS A 134 4.18 44.48 -38.95
C LYS A 134 3.08 43.71 -38.23
N GLU A 135 2.27 42.98 -39.00
CA GLU A 135 1.10 42.24 -38.52
C GLU A 135 1.40 41.41 -37.27
N TYR A 136 0.49 41.55 -36.30
CA TYR A 136 0.51 40.83 -35.04
C TYR A 136 0.25 39.35 -35.32
N GLU A 137 1.25 38.48 -35.13
CA GLU A 137 1.00 37.04 -35.18
C GLU A 137 0.07 36.64 -34.03
N PRO A 138 -1.11 36.03 -34.32
CA PRO A 138 -2.01 35.59 -33.27
C PRO A 138 -1.33 34.49 -32.46
N THR A 139 -1.20 34.70 -31.15
CA THR A 139 -0.71 33.68 -30.22
C THR A 139 -1.69 32.52 -30.14
N THR A 140 -1.42 31.46 -30.89
CA THR A 140 -2.26 30.26 -30.99
C THR A 140 -2.29 29.41 -29.71
N ASN A 141 -1.40 29.63 -28.76
CA ASN A 141 -1.28 28.80 -27.55
C ASN A 141 -1.41 29.62 -26.26
N MET A 142 -2.54 30.30 -26.07
CA MET A 142 -2.85 30.94 -24.78
C MET A 142 -3.41 29.89 -23.82
N PHE A 143 -2.76 29.72 -22.66
CA PHE A 143 -3.22 28.80 -21.62
C PHE A 143 -4.61 29.21 -21.11
N LYS A 144 -5.58 28.30 -21.15
CA LYS A 144 -6.89 28.47 -20.50
C LYS A 144 -7.10 27.38 -19.48
N ALA A 145 -7.39 27.77 -18.23
CA ALA A 145 -7.59 26.82 -17.12
C ALA A 145 -8.74 25.83 -17.39
N SER A 146 -9.77 26.25 -18.14
CA SER A 146 -10.89 25.41 -18.58
C SER A 146 -10.48 24.19 -19.41
N ASP A 147 -9.32 24.24 -20.05
CA ASP A 147 -8.87 23.17 -20.93
C ASP A 147 -8.25 22.01 -20.12
N TYR A 148 -7.89 22.28 -18.86
CA TYR A 148 -7.13 21.38 -17.99
C TYR A 148 -7.91 20.87 -16.78
N VAL A 149 -9.07 21.44 -16.46
CA VAL A 149 -9.91 21.07 -15.30
C VAL A 149 -11.27 20.57 -15.78
N GLU A 150 -11.73 19.46 -15.23
CA GLU A 150 -13.06 18.88 -15.45
C GLU A 150 -13.62 18.35 -14.12
N ASN A 151 -14.84 18.75 -13.77
CA ASN A 151 -15.52 18.35 -12.53
C ASN A 151 -14.70 18.58 -11.25
N GLY A 152 -13.92 19.66 -11.20
CA GLY A 152 -13.07 20.01 -10.05
C GLY A 152 -11.77 19.21 -9.94
N ARG A 153 -11.45 18.36 -10.92
CA ARG A 153 -10.20 17.59 -11.00
C ARG A 153 -9.43 17.92 -12.27
N LEU A 154 -8.12 17.69 -12.26
CA LEU A 154 -7.30 17.90 -13.44
C LEU A 154 -7.42 16.74 -14.42
N LYS A 155 -7.46 17.05 -15.72
CA LYS A 155 -7.46 16.03 -16.77
C LYS A 155 -6.11 15.31 -16.78
N GLY A 156 -6.11 13.98 -16.83
CA GLY A 156 -4.90 13.16 -16.82
C GLY A 156 -3.92 13.51 -17.94
N ARG A 157 -2.63 13.21 -17.73
CA ARG A 157 -1.49 13.57 -18.61
C ARG A 157 -1.69 13.26 -20.10
N LYS A 158 -2.48 12.23 -20.43
CA LYS A 158 -2.78 11.82 -21.81
C LYS A 158 -3.65 12.85 -22.57
N HIS A 159 -4.50 13.61 -21.87
CA HIS A 159 -5.30 14.69 -22.47
C HIS A 159 -4.52 16.00 -22.62
N LEU A 160 -3.40 16.18 -21.93
CA LEU A 160 -2.53 17.36 -22.06
C LEU A 160 -1.62 17.32 -23.29
N GLN A 161 -1.38 16.14 -23.89
CA GLN A 161 -0.51 15.99 -25.05
C GLN A 161 -1.20 16.25 -26.40
N SER A 162 -2.53 16.34 -26.45
CA SER A 162 -3.25 16.62 -27.71
C SER A 162 -3.15 18.07 -28.18
N GLY A 163 -2.37 18.91 -27.49
CA GLY A 163 -2.13 20.31 -27.85
C GLY A 163 -0.67 20.63 -28.14
N SER A 164 0.19 19.63 -28.40
CA SER A 164 1.53 19.93 -28.93
C SER A 164 1.43 20.33 -30.41
N PRO A 165 1.98 21.48 -30.82
CA PRO A 165 2.13 21.76 -32.24
C PRO A 165 3.18 20.80 -32.79
N THR A 166 2.80 20.10 -33.87
CA THR A 166 3.67 19.30 -34.73
C THR A 166 4.98 20.04 -34.99
N PRO A 167 6.16 19.41 -34.89
CA PRO A 167 7.39 20.04 -35.31
C PRO A 167 7.36 20.13 -36.84
N CYS A 168 7.26 21.34 -37.38
CA CYS A 168 7.49 21.56 -38.81
C CYS A 168 8.99 21.39 -39.09
N VAL A 169 9.29 20.49 -40.03
CA VAL A 169 10.58 20.32 -40.72
C VAL A 169 10.85 21.55 -41.59
#